data_AF-A0A946NJK4-F1
#
_entry.id   AF-A0A946NJK4-F1
#
_cell.length_a   1.000
_cell.length_b   1.000
_cell.length_c   1.000
_cell.angle_alpha   90.00
_cell.angle_beta   90.00
_cell.angle_gamma   90.00
#
_symmetry.space_group_name_H-M   'P 1'
#
loop_
_entity.id
_entity.type
_entity.pdbx_description
1 polymer ?
#
loop_
_entity_poly.entity_id
_entity_poly.type
_entity_poly.pdbx_seq_one_letter_code
_entity_poly.pdbx_strand_id
1 'polypeptide(L)'
;MEQAEFLQQHVFTDLKNLNDGFDQEDIQYFSESDFETILGRAEHFGIGIYEIKPSLNGEAYKVSGHVDHKKKATDPRWFKKAFLTFKTVQAGLIYSATYKVSKKLLARESLGL
;
A
#
# COMPACT_ATOMS: atom_id res chain seq x y z
N MET A 1 6.08 -10.50 15.91
CA MET A 1 5.13 -9.67 15.13
C MET A 1 5.05 -10.22 13.71
N GLU A 2 3.83 -10.45 13.24
CA GLU A 2 3.54 -10.86 11.87
C GLU A 2 3.48 -9.65 10.93
N GLN A 3 3.55 -9.87 9.62
CA GLN A 3 3.46 -8.79 8.63
C GLN A 3 2.14 -8.01 8.75
N ALA A 4 1.02 -8.71 8.88
CA ALA A 4 -0.29 -8.08 8.98
C ALA A 4 -0.38 -7.16 10.20
N GLU A 5 0.12 -7.63 11.36
CA GLU A 5 0.18 -6.82 12.58
C GLU A 5 1.06 -5.59 12.41
N PHE A 6 2.25 -5.73 11.81
CA PHE A 6 3.14 -4.60 11.57
C PHE A 6 2.47 -3.55 10.68
N LEU A 7 1.82 -3.97 9.60
CA LEU A 7 1.13 -3.04 8.71
C LEU A 7 -0.02 -2.34 9.44
N GLN A 8 -0.82 -3.07 10.22
CA GLN A 8 -1.89 -2.48 11.03
C GLN A 8 -1.38 -1.46 12.05
N GLN A 9 -0.29 -1.75 12.76
CA GLN A 9 0.22 -0.92 13.84
C GLN A 9 1.05 0.27 13.38
N HIS A 10 1.72 0.20 12.22
CA HIS A 10 2.65 1.24 11.77
C HIS A 10 2.27 1.89 10.43
N VAL A 11 1.56 1.18 9.54
CA VAL A 11 1.28 1.66 8.18
C VAL A 11 -0.16 2.09 8.02
N PHE A 12 -1.11 1.30 8.52
CA PHE A 12 -2.55 1.54 8.44
C PHE A 12 -3.10 2.22 9.70
N THR A 13 -2.23 2.58 10.64
CA THR A 13 -2.58 3.25 11.89
C THR A 13 -3.36 4.53 11.63
N ASP A 14 -4.51 4.67 12.28
CA ASP A 14 -5.41 5.82 12.15
C ASP A 14 -6.05 5.98 10.75
N LEU A 15 -5.92 4.99 9.86
CA LEU A 15 -6.49 5.03 8.52
C LEU A 15 -7.79 4.24 8.45
N LYS A 16 -8.75 4.76 7.68
CA LYS A 16 -10.04 4.11 7.50
C LYS A 16 -9.97 3.11 6.35
N ASN A 17 -10.21 1.83 6.66
CA ASN A 17 -10.47 0.84 5.62
C ASN A 17 -11.83 1.13 4.95
N LEU A 18 -11.81 1.25 3.63
CA LEU A 18 -12.96 1.48 2.76
C LEU A 18 -13.44 0.20 2.07
N ASN A 19 -12.83 -0.95 2.37
CA ASN A 19 -13.36 -2.23 1.94
C ASN A 19 -14.67 -2.53 2.69
N ASP A 20 -15.80 -2.35 2.02
CA ASP A 20 -17.16 -2.63 2.55
C ASP A 20 -17.65 -4.03 2.15
N GLY A 21 -16.74 -4.95 1.82
CA GLY A 21 -17.06 -6.32 1.39
C GLY A 21 -17.25 -6.48 -0.12
N PHE A 22 -16.85 -5.47 -0.91
CA PHE A 22 -16.84 -5.59 -2.38
C PHE A 22 -15.65 -6.43 -2.89
N ASP A 23 -14.63 -6.64 -2.05
CA ASP A 23 -13.45 -7.45 -2.33
C ASP A 23 -13.17 -8.40 -1.14
N GLN A 24 -12.10 -9.20 -1.25
CA GLN A 24 -11.66 -10.11 -0.19
C GLN A 24 -11.43 -9.36 1.13
N GLU A 25 -11.88 -9.94 2.25
CA GLU A 25 -11.82 -9.33 3.58
C GLU A 25 -10.38 -9.00 4.05
N ASP A 26 -9.39 -9.72 3.52
CA ASP A 26 -7.96 -9.51 3.82
C ASP A 26 -7.38 -8.27 3.10
N ILE A 27 -8.07 -7.77 2.07
CA ILE A 27 -7.62 -6.65 1.26
C ILE A 27 -8.19 -5.36 1.83
N GLN A 28 -7.31 -4.43 2.15
CA GLN A 28 -7.69 -3.11 2.66
C GLN A 28 -7.61 -2.09 1.55
N TYR A 29 -8.64 -1.26 1.46
CA TYR A 29 -8.72 -0.16 0.50
C TYR A 29 -8.75 1.15 1.26
N PHE A 30 -8.06 2.15 0.71
CA PHE A 30 -7.89 3.45 1.36
C PHE A 30 -8.20 4.58 0.39
N SER A 31 -8.60 5.73 0.94
CA SER A 31 -8.79 6.94 0.15
C SER A 31 -7.47 7.43 -0.45
N GLU A 32 -7.52 8.36 -1.40
CA GLU A 32 -6.33 8.98 -2.00
C GLU A 32 -5.37 9.56 -0.95
N SER A 33 -5.90 10.33 0.00
CA SER A 33 -5.11 10.99 1.05
C SER A 33 -4.50 9.99 2.04
N ASP A 34 -5.29 8.98 2.43
CA ASP A 34 -4.83 7.92 3.34
C ASP A 34 -3.74 7.07 2.66
N PHE A 35 -3.95 6.72 1.40
CA PHE A 35 -3.00 5.93 0.64
C PHE A 35 -1.69 6.69 0.39
N GLU A 36 -1.73 8.00 0.14
CA GLU A 36 -0.51 8.83 0.07
C GLU A 36 0.30 8.76 1.37
N THR A 37 -0.39 8.77 2.51
CA THR A 37 0.23 8.58 3.84
C THR A 37 0.85 7.19 3.98
N ILE A 38 0.16 6.14 3.52
CA ILE A 38 0.68 4.77 3.50
C ILE A 38 1.97 4.67 2.67
N LEU A 39 2.00 5.28 1.48
CA LEU A 39 3.21 5.30 0.64
C LEU A 39 4.38 6.01 1.33
N GLY A 40 4.11 7.09 2.07
CA GLY A 40 5.11 7.76 2.89
C GLY A 40 5.66 6.88 4.01
N ARG A 41 4.77 6.18 4.73
CA ARG A 41 5.16 5.23 5.79
C ARG A 41 5.94 4.05 5.21
N ALA A 42 5.50 3.51 4.07
CA ALA A 42 6.19 2.43 3.37
C ALA A 42 7.61 2.84 2.94
N GLU A 43 7.79 4.06 2.44
CA GLU A 43 9.12 4.62 2.15
C GLU A 43 9.98 4.73 3.42
N HIS A 44 9.41 5.26 4.51
CA HIS A 44 10.12 5.47 5.78
C HIS A 44 10.64 4.14 6.37
N PHE A 45 9.78 3.13 6.41
CA PHE A 45 10.11 1.81 6.94
C PHE A 45 10.85 0.91 5.93
N GLY A 46 10.98 1.33 4.67
CA GLY A 46 11.59 0.53 3.60
C GLY A 46 10.76 -0.72 3.25
N ILE A 47 9.43 -0.62 3.32
CA ILE A 47 8.49 -1.68 2.98
C ILE A 47 8.45 -1.85 1.46
N GLY A 48 8.51 -3.09 1.00
CA GLY A 48 8.38 -3.40 -0.41
C GLY A 48 6.92 -3.34 -0.83
N ILE A 49 6.58 -2.49 -1.79
CA ILE A 49 5.29 -2.54 -2.47
C ILE A 49 5.50 -3.31 -3.78
N TYR A 50 4.66 -4.30 -4.05
CA TYR A 50 4.77 -5.12 -5.26
C TYR A 50 3.85 -4.62 -6.36
N GLU A 51 2.59 -4.36 -6.00
CA GLU A 51 1.54 -3.95 -6.91
C GLU A 51 0.66 -2.91 -6.23
N ILE A 52 0.19 -1.93 -6.98
CA ILE A 52 -0.88 -1.00 -6.60
C ILE A 52 -2.12 -1.37 -7.40
N LYS A 53 -3.24 -1.55 -6.70
CA LYS A 53 -4.54 -1.96 -7.22
C LYS A 53 -5.57 -0.88 -6.84
N PRO A 54 -5.77 0.14 -7.70
CA PRO A 54 -6.86 1.07 -7.56
C PRO A 54 -8.18 0.43 -8.00
N SER A 55 -9.25 0.81 -7.30
CA SER A 55 -10.62 0.44 -7.61
C SER A 55 -11.50 1.70 -7.66
N LEU A 56 -12.50 1.69 -8.52
CA LEU A 56 -13.47 2.75 -8.70
C LEU A 56 -14.86 2.17 -8.45
N ASN A 57 -15.59 2.68 -7.46
CA ASN A 57 -16.93 2.20 -7.09
C ASN A 57 -17.00 0.66 -6.88
N GLY A 58 -15.94 0.07 -6.33
CA GLY A 58 -15.85 -1.38 -6.09
C GLY A 58 -15.36 -2.21 -7.27
N GLU A 59 -15.14 -1.61 -8.45
CA GLU A 59 -14.59 -2.30 -9.62
C GLU A 59 -13.09 -2.05 -9.76
N ALA A 60 -12.33 -3.11 -10.06
CA ALA A 60 -10.88 -2.99 -10.28
C ALA A 60 -10.59 -2.11 -11.50
N TYR A 61 -9.78 -1.06 -11.31
CA TYR A 61 -9.49 -0.09 -12.37
C TYR A 61 -8.29 -0.51 -13.23
N LYS A 62 -7.07 -0.44 -12.67
CA LYS A 62 -5.84 -0.82 -13.38
C LYS A 62 -4.71 -1.12 -12.42
N VAL A 63 -4.09 -2.29 -12.55
CA VAL A 63 -2.96 -2.68 -11.71
C VAL A 63 -1.65 -2.11 -12.26
N SER A 64 -0.76 -1.66 -11.38
CA SER A 64 0.63 -1.32 -11.72
C SER A 64 1.57 -1.99 -10.73
N GLY A 65 2.51 -2.79 -11.24
CA GLY A 65 3.51 -3.48 -10.45
C GLY A 65 4.91 -2.87 -10.56
N HIS A 66 5.77 -3.14 -9.57
CA HIS A 66 7.16 -2.68 -9.61
C HIS A 66 7.95 -3.26 -10.80
N VAL A 67 7.55 -4.43 -11.29
CA VAL A 67 8.15 -5.12 -12.45
C VAL A 67 7.91 -4.34 -13.73
N ASP A 68 6.71 -3.78 -13.93
CA ASP A 68 6.37 -2.95 -15.09
C ASP A 68 7.27 -1.71 -15.18
N HIS A 69 7.69 -1.19 -14.02
CA HIS A 69 8.57 -0.02 -13.92
C HIS A 69 10.06 -0.40 -13.96
N LYS A 70 10.41 -1.69 -14.00
CA LYS A 70 11.79 -2.20 -13.88
C LYS A 70 12.50 -1.64 -12.64
N LYS A 71 11.78 -1.54 -11.53
CA LYS A 71 12.28 -1.04 -10.24
C LYS A 71 12.18 -2.10 -9.15
N LYS A 72 12.89 -1.87 -8.05
CA LYS A 72 12.75 -2.67 -6.83
C LYS A 72 11.41 -2.36 -6.17
N ALA A 73 10.79 -3.35 -5.55
CA ALA A 73 9.55 -3.17 -4.78
C ALA A 73 9.65 -2.06 -3.71
N THR A 74 10.84 -1.89 -3.12
CA THR A 74 11.13 -0.86 -2.10
C THR A 74 11.51 0.50 -2.68
N ASP A 75 11.54 0.70 -4.01
CA ASP A 75 11.93 1.98 -4.61
C ASP A 75 10.74 2.95 -4.60
N PRO A 76 10.75 4.02 -3.79
CA PRO A 76 9.60 4.91 -3.67
C PRO A 76 9.25 5.66 -4.94
N ARG A 77 10.21 5.81 -5.86
CA ARG A 77 9.98 6.49 -7.12
C ARG A 77 9.00 5.74 -8.00
N TRP A 78 8.93 4.41 -7.89
CA TRP A 78 8.01 3.61 -8.71
C TRP A 78 6.57 3.76 -8.18
N PHE A 79 6.35 3.51 -6.89
CA PHE A 79 5.00 3.49 -6.34
C PHE A 79 4.40 4.89 -6.23
N LYS A 80 5.20 5.91 -5.88
CA LYS A 80 4.73 7.31 -5.86
C LYS A 80 4.36 7.78 -7.26
N LYS A 81 5.13 7.40 -8.28
CA LYS A 81 4.84 7.75 -9.68
C LYS A 81 3.60 7.03 -10.20
N ALA A 82 3.43 5.75 -9.90
CA ALA A 82 2.25 4.98 -10.27
C ALA A 82 0.98 5.59 -9.63
N PHE A 83 1.03 5.85 -8.31
CA PHE A 83 -0.06 6.51 -7.59
C PHE A 83 -0.38 7.91 -8.15
N LEU A 84 0.65 8.75 -8.37
CA LEU A 84 0.46 10.07 -8.98
C LEU A 84 -0.20 9.97 -10.37
N THR A 85 0.15 8.95 -11.16
CA THR A 85 -0.46 8.73 -12.48
C THR A 85 -1.94 8.40 -12.34
N PHE A 86 -2.29 7.46 -11.45
CA PHE A 86 -3.69 7.08 -11.23
C PHE A 86 -4.55 8.25 -10.75
N LYS A 87 -4.11 8.96 -9.70
CA LYS A 87 -4.86 10.10 -9.14
C LYS A 87 -5.04 11.26 -10.12
N THR A 88 -4.09 11.44 -11.04
CA THR A 88 -4.18 12.49 -12.07
C THR A 88 -5.13 12.09 -13.20
N VAL A 89 -5.18 10.80 -13.55
CA VAL A 89 -5.99 10.29 -14.67
C VAL A 89 -7.45 10.11 -14.27
N GLN A 90 -7.72 9.66 -13.05
CA GLN A 90 -9.05 9.32 -12.58
C GLN A 90 -9.22 9.73 -11.12
N ALA A 91 -10.16 10.64 -10.86
CA ALA A 91 -10.54 11.02 -9.51
C ALA A 91 -11.51 10.00 -8.88
N GLY A 92 -11.53 9.95 -7.54
CA GLY A 92 -12.44 9.09 -6.78
C GLY A 92 -12.01 7.62 -6.70
N LEU A 93 -10.75 7.33 -7.01
CA LEU A 93 -10.18 5.99 -6.83
C LEU A 93 -9.92 5.72 -5.35
N ILE A 94 -10.16 4.48 -4.94
CA ILE A 94 -9.65 3.91 -3.69
C ILE A 94 -8.51 2.96 -4.02
N TYR A 95 -7.55 2.82 -3.13
CA TYR A 95 -6.29 2.15 -3.43
C TYR A 95 -6.03 1.02 -2.45
N SER A 96 -5.65 -0.12 -3.01
CA SER A 96 -5.00 -1.19 -2.28
C SER A 96 -3.62 -1.46 -2.87
N ALA A 97 -2.80 -2.19 -2.11
CA ALA A 97 -1.49 -2.61 -2.59
C ALA A 97 -1.04 -3.91 -1.95
N THR A 98 -0.13 -4.60 -2.62
CA THR A 98 0.51 -5.81 -2.09
C THR A 98 1.82 -5.43 -1.42
N TYR A 99 1.89 -5.61 -0.10
CA TYR A 99 3.04 -5.24 0.72
C TYR A 99 3.91 -6.44 1.06
N LYS A 100 5.20 -6.18 1.28
CA LYS A 100 6.16 -7.13 1.83
C LYS A 100 7.04 -6.46 2.85
N VAL A 101 6.88 -6.89 4.09
CA VAL A 101 7.71 -6.46 5.21
C VAL A 101 8.87 -7.44 5.36
N SER A 102 10.08 -6.92 5.47
CA SER A 102 11.27 -7.77 5.63
C SER A 102 11.31 -8.40 7.01
N LYS A 103 11.74 -9.67 7.11
CA LYS A 103 11.91 -10.37 8.40
C LYS A 103 12.78 -9.61 9.40
N LYS A 104 13.80 -8.89 8.90
CA LYS A 104 14.66 -8.02 9.73
C LYS A 104 13.89 -6.88 10.39
N LEU A 105 12.92 -6.29 9.68
CA LEU A 105 12.10 -5.20 10.22
C LEU A 105 11.12 -5.74 11.27
N LEU A 106 10.45 -6.86 10.97
CA LEU A 106 9.55 -7.52 11.93
C LEU A 106 10.28 -7.96 13.21
N ALA A 107 11.51 -8.45 13.07
CA ALA A 107 12.34 -8.82 14.22
C ALA A 107 12.73 -7.61 15.08
N ARG A 108 12.95 -6.44 14.47
CA ARG A 108 13.33 -5.22 15.22
C ARG A 108 12.18 -4.71 16.08
N GLU A 109 10.96 -4.62 15.54
CA GLU A 109 9.78 -4.25 16.34
C GLU A 109 9.50 -5.28 17.44
N SER A 110 9.68 -6.57 17.14
CA SER A 110 9.49 -7.64 18.13
C SER A 110 10.49 -7.57 19.28
N LEU A 111 11.60 -6.85 19.12
CA LEU A 111 12.62 -6.64 20.15
C LEU A 111 12.45 -5.31 20.91
N GLY A 112 11.46 -4.48 20.55
CA GLY A 112 11.19 -3.19 21.21
C GLY A 112 12.30 -2.15 21.03
N LEU A 113 13.04 -2.22 19.91
CA LEU A 113 14.21 -1.38 19.60
C LEU A 113 13.88 -0.21 18.67
#